data_AF-A0A941ZU25-F1
#
_entry.id   AF-A0A941ZU25-F1
#
_cell.length_a   1.000
_cell.length_b   1.000
_cell.length_c   1.000
_cell.angle_alpha   90.00
_cell.angle_beta   90.00
_cell.angle_gamma   90.00
#
_symmetry.space_group_name_H-M   'P 1'
#
loop_
_entity.id
_entity.type
_entity.pdbx_description
1 polymer ?
#
loop_
_entity_poly.entity_id
_entity_poly.type
_entity_poly.pdbx_seq_one_letter_code
_entity_poly.pdbx_strand_id
1 'polypeptide(L)' 'MADQSDQNEGDIPVMQKVLDNPFLLLFLGVVMPTVFYILWGVMEIVTIPIAK' A
#
# COMPACT_ATOMS: atom_id res chain seq x y z
N MET A 1 26.59 -35.92 -19.26
CA MET A 1 26.25 -34.56 -19.70
C MET A 1 24.74 -34.55 -19.89
N ALA A 2 23.98 -34.33 -18.81
CA ALA A 2 22.53 -34.29 -18.87
C ALA A 2 22.10 -32.84 -19.04
N ASP A 3 21.19 -32.65 -19.98
CA ASP A 3 20.75 -31.39 -20.53
C ASP A 3 20.17 -30.44 -19.49
N GLN A 4 20.32 -29.16 -19.78
CA GLN A 4 19.95 -28.01 -18.97
C GLN A 4 18.44 -28.04 -18.72
N SER A 5 18.03 -28.40 -17.50
CA SER A 5 16.65 -28.21 -17.07
C SER A 5 16.35 -26.72 -17.07
N ASP A 6 15.53 -26.31 -18.04
CA ASP A 6 14.94 -24.99 -18.21
C ASP A 6 14.72 -24.27 -16.87
N GLN A 7 15.44 -23.16 -16.75
CA GLN A 7 15.24 -22.07 -15.82
C GLN A 7 13.80 -21.55 -15.96
N ASN A 8 12.85 -22.25 -15.33
CA ASN A 8 11.58 -21.65 -14.93
C ASN A 8 11.87 -20.67 -13.80
N GLU A 9 12.55 -19.56 -14.13
CA GLU A 9 12.41 -18.30 -13.43
C GLU A 9 10.96 -17.84 -13.64
N GLY A 10 10.04 -18.52 -12.95
CA GLY A 10 8.62 -18.19 -12.96
C GLY A 10 8.48 -16.74 -12.52
N ASP A 11 7.92 -15.92 -13.39
CA ASP A 11 7.77 -14.48 -13.18
C ASP A 11 7.15 -14.23 -11.81
N ILE A 12 7.94 -13.69 -10.87
CA ILE A 12 7.49 -13.55 -9.48
C ILE A 12 6.25 -12.64 -9.48
N PRO A 13 5.09 -13.12 -8.97
CA PRO A 13 3.85 -12.38 -9.03
C PRO A 13 4.00 -10.98 -8.43
N VAL A 14 3.44 -9.96 -9.09
CA VAL A 14 3.57 -8.56 -8.67
C VAL A 14 3.06 -8.36 -7.23
N MET A 15 1.97 -9.02 -6.87
CA MET A 15 1.45 -8.97 -5.50
C MET A 15 2.45 -9.51 -4.47
N GLN A 16 3.23 -10.55 -4.83
CA GLN A 16 4.25 -11.12 -3.95
C GLN A 16 5.42 -10.14 -3.78
N LYS A 17 5.90 -9.51 -4.85
CA LYS A 17 6.93 -8.44 -4.77
C LYS A 17 6.50 -7.25 -3.90
N VAL A 18 5.21 -6.94 -3.87
CA VAL A 18 4.63 -5.87 -3.03
C VAL A 18 4.61 -6.28 -1.55
N LEU A 19 4.20 -7.52 -1.24
CA LEU A 19 4.16 -8.05 0.12
C LEU A 19 5.55 -8.41 0.67
N ASP A 20 6.53 -8.70 -0.19
CA ASP A 20 7.90 -9.02 0.21
C ASP A 20 8.73 -7.77 0.54
N ASN A 21 8.24 -6.56 0.22
CA ASN A 21 8.93 -5.31 0.52
C ASN A 21 8.42 -4.69 1.84
N PRO A 22 9.16 -4.82 2.96
CA PRO A 22 8.72 -4.36 4.27
C PRO A 22 8.53 -2.82 4.33
N PHE A 23 9.29 -2.05 3.55
CA PHE A 23 9.12 -0.60 3.51
C PHE A 23 7.85 -0.18 2.78
N LEU A 24 7.47 -0.92 1.74
CA LEU A 24 6.23 -0.67 1.00
C LEU A 24 5.01 -1.03 1.87
N LEU A 25 5.08 -2.14 2.60
CA LEU A 25 4.09 -2.49 3.62
C LEU A 25 3.99 -1.46 4.75
N LEU A 26 5.14 -0.98 5.26
CA LEU A 26 5.17 0.09 6.28
C LEU A 26 4.54 1.37 5.73
N PHE A 27 4.94 1.79 4.54
CA PHE A 27 4.40 2.98 3.87
C PHE A 27 2.89 2.87 3.73
N LEU A 28 2.37 1.76 3.21
CA LEU A 28 0.94 1.54 3.07
C LEU A 28 0.24 1.54 4.45
N GLY A 29 0.85 0.91 5.45
CA GLY A 29 0.33 0.85 6.81
C GLY A 29 0.24 2.19 7.53
N VAL A 30 1.13 3.14 7.23
CA VAL A 30 1.07 4.51 7.79
C VAL A 30 0.21 5.42 6.92
N VAL A 31 0.38 5.39 5.60
CA VAL A 31 -0.32 6.28 4.68
C VAL A 31 -1.82 6.03 4.66
N MET A 32 -2.27 4.76 4.70
CA MET A 32 -3.69 4.43 4.72
C MET A 32 -4.45 5.11 5.87
N PRO A 33 -4.09 4.91 7.16
CA PRO A 33 -4.78 5.58 8.25
C PRO A 33 -4.54 7.10 8.23
N THR A 34 -3.34 7.58 7.87
CA THR A 34 -3.08 9.03 7.82
C THR A 34 -4.02 9.74 6.84
N VAL A 35 -4.14 9.25 5.60
CA VAL A 35 -5.04 9.84 4.61
C VAL A 35 -6.49 9.72 5.09
N PHE A 36 -6.87 8.58 5.66
CA PHE A 36 -8.22 8.37 6.17
C PHE A 36 -8.60 9.38 7.26
N TYR A 37 -7.73 9.59 8.26
CA TYR A 37 -7.94 10.56 9.33
C TYR A 37 -7.90 12.00 8.84
N ILE A 38 -7.04 12.34 7.86
CA ILE A 38 -7.05 13.67 7.26
C ILE A 38 -8.39 13.94 6.56
N LEU A 39 -8.83 13.02 5.70
CA LEU A 39 -10.10 13.17 4.98
C LEU A 39 -11.28 13.27 5.94
N TRP A 40 -11.31 12.41 6.97
CA TRP A 40 -12.32 12.50 8.01
C TRP A 40 -12.25 13.85 8.75
N GLY A 41 -11.09 14.26 9.24
CA GLY A 41 -10.94 15.54 9.94
C GLY A 41 -11.35 16.75 9.08
N VAL A 42 -11.03 16.73 7.79
CA VAL A 42 -11.46 17.78 6.85
C VAL A 42 -12.99 17.79 6.70
N MET A 43 -13.62 16.63 6.54
CA MET A 43 -15.08 16.53 6.51
C MET A 43 -15.69 17.08 7.78
N GLU A 44 -15.15 16.73 8.95
CA GLU A 44 -15.60 17.24 10.24
C GLU A 44 -15.54 18.77 10.30
N ILE A 45 -14.39 19.36 9.94
CA ILE A 45 -14.19 20.83 9.95
C ILE A 45 -15.17 21.55 9.02
N VAL A 46 -15.40 21.04 7.80
CA VAL A 46 -16.30 21.67 6.82
C VAL A 46 -17.76 21.63 7.28
N THR A 47 -18.12 20.64 8.11
CA THR A 47 -19.49 20.49 8.62
C THR A 47 -19.74 21.33 9.87
N ILE A 48 -18.70 21.89 10.51
CA ILE A 48 -18.85 22.76 11.67
C ILE A 48 -19.52 24.07 11.22
N PRO A 49 -20.72 24.40 11.75
CA PRO A 49 -21.35 25.67 11.45
C PRO A 49 -20.52 26.81 12.05
N ILE A 50 -20.07 27.72 11.19
CA ILE A 50 -19.46 28.98 11.64
C ILE A 50 -20.57 29.78 12.33
N ALA A 51 -20.42 30.02 13.65
CA ALA A 51 -21.38 30.80 14.41
C ALA A 51 -21.57 32.20 13.78
N LYS A 52 -22.83 32.64 13.71
CA LYS A 52 -23.25 33.89 13.08
C LYS A 52 -22.80 35.12 13.87
#